data_AF-A0AAV3YJA5-F1
#
_entry.id   AF-A0AAV3YJA5-F1
#
_cell.length_a   1.000
_cell.length_b   1.000
_cell.length_c   1.000
_cell.angle_alpha   90.00
_cell.angle_beta   90.00
_cell.angle_gamma   90.00
#
_symmetry.space_group_name_H-M   'P 1'
#
loop_
_entity.id
_entity.type
_entity.pdbx_description
1 polymer ?
#
loop_
_entity_poly.entity_id
_entity_poly.type
_entity_poly.pdbx_seq_one_letter_code
_entity_poly.pdbx_strand_id
1 'polypeptide(L)'
;MSELDLNTKYLDLGARLGRSGDDLAAWVEDKVRQDMERNDRQIERERKREEIELQKQREREERERQRQLELELKRLELETETKRIELSSKDHADGAGPRQSYATQRPKIPLLNDPSQ
;
A
#
# COMPACT_ATOMS: atom_id res chain seq x y z
N MET A 1 32.14 -12.57 -11.86
CA MET A 1 33.33 -12.57 -12.73
C MET A 1 34.44 -11.91 -11.94
N SER A 2 35.60 -12.55 -11.79
CA SER A 2 36.69 -11.99 -10.97
C SER A 2 37.56 -11.03 -11.78
N GLU A 3 38.27 -10.13 -11.10
CA GLU A 3 39.26 -9.24 -11.71
C GLU A 3 40.35 -10.05 -12.44
N LEU A 4 40.74 -11.19 -11.87
CA LEU A 4 41.73 -12.10 -12.44
C LEU A 4 41.26 -12.70 -13.78
N ASP A 5 39.97 -13.05 -13.90
CA ASP A 5 39.38 -13.56 -15.15
C ASP A 5 39.36 -12.48 -16.23
N LEU A 6 39.00 -11.24 -15.86
CA LEU A 6 38.99 -10.10 -16.78
C LEU A 6 40.41 -9.75 -17.23
N ASN A 7 41.38 -9.76 -16.33
CA ASN A 7 42.77 -9.47 -16.63
C ASN A 7 43.33 -10.49 -17.63
N THR A 8 43.10 -11.79 -17.39
CA THR A 8 43.52 -12.86 -18.30
C THR A 8 42.87 -12.74 -19.69
N LYS A 9 41.56 -12.44 -19.74
CA LYS A 9 40.83 -12.20 -20.98
C LYS A 9 41.39 -11.01 -21.76
N TYR A 10 41.67 -9.90 -21.06
CA TYR A 10 42.17 -8.69 -21.71
C TYR A 10 43.65 -8.81 -22.10
N LEU A 11 44.47 -9.55 -21.36
CA LEU A 11 45.85 -9.84 -21.79
C LEU A 11 45.89 -10.57 -23.15
N ASP A 12 45.08 -11.62 -23.32
CA ASP A 12 44.98 -12.35 -24.60
C ASP A 12 44.42 -11.46 -25.71
N LEU A 13 43.37 -10.67 -25.42
CA LEU A 13 42.75 -9.79 -26.41
C LEU A 13 43.70 -8.66 -26.85
N GLY A 14 44.41 -8.03 -25.92
CA GLY A 14 45.35 -6.96 -26.22
C GLY A 14 46.55 -7.46 -27.02
N ALA A 15 47.07 -8.65 -26.70
CA ALA A 15 48.13 -9.29 -27.47
C ALA A 15 47.69 -9.58 -28.92
N ARG A 16 46.47 -10.07 -29.12
CA ARG A 16 45.89 -10.29 -30.47
C ARG A 16 45.67 -8.99 -31.25
N LEU A 17 45.45 -7.88 -30.56
CA LEU A 17 45.33 -6.55 -31.15
C LEU A 17 46.69 -5.90 -31.44
N GLY A 18 47.80 -6.61 -31.21
CA GLY A 18 49.16 -6.14 -31.47
C GLY A 18 49.72 -5.21 -30.40
N ARG A 19 49.08 -5.10 -29.23
CA ARG A 19 49.64 -4.37 -28.08
C ARG A 19 50.68 -5.22 -27.38
N SER A 20 51.71 -4.58 -26.84
CA SER A 20 52.80 -5.27 -26.12
C SER A 20 53.41 -4.38 -25.05
N GLY A 21 54.16 -5.00 -24.13
CA GLY A 21 54.86 -4.31 -23.05
C GLY A 21 53.93 -3.43 -22.21
N ASP A 22 54.39 -2.22 -21.92
CA ASP A 22 53.68 -1.29 -21.04
C ASP A 22 52.33 -0.81 -21.63
N ASP A 23 52.21 -0.72 -22.96
CA ASP A 23 50.94 -0.35 -23.63
C ASP A 23 49.88 -1.45 -23.47
N LEU A 24 50.29 -2.72 -23.46
CA LEU A 24 49.37 -3.83 -23.17
C LEU A 24 48.89 -3.78 -21.72
N ALA A 25 49.81 -3.59 -20.77
CA ALA A 25 49.46 -3.52 -19.35
C ALA A 25 48.48 -2.37 -19.06
N ALA A 26 48.78 -1.16 -19.55
CA ALA A 26 47.91 0.00 -19.35
C ALA A 26 46.53 -0.18 -19.99
N TRP A 27 46.46 -0.81 -21.17
CA TRP A 27 45.18 -1.09 -21.82
C TRP A 27 44.35 -2.12 -21.05
N VAL A 28 44.98 -3.18 -20.54
CA VAL A 28 44.30 -4.21 -19.73
C VAL A 28 43.73 -3.58 -18.47
N GLU A 29 44.51 -2.79 -17.74
CA GLU A 29 44.06 -2.09 -16.54
C GLU A 29 42.83 -1.21 -16.81
N ASP A 30 42.84 -0.43 -17.90
CA ASP A 30 41.70 0.40 -18.29
C ASP A 30 40.44 -0.43 -18.60
N LYS A 31 40.60 -1.59 -19.28
CA LYS A 31 39.46 -2.47 -19.59
C LYS A 31 38.91 -3.20 -18.39
N VAL A 32 39.77 -3.72 -17.52
CA VAL A 32 39.36 -4.34 -16.26
C VAL A 32 38.60 -3.33 -15.41
N ARG A 33 39.13 -2.11 -15.26
CA ARG A 33 38.47 -1.03 -14.51
C ARG A 33 37.09 -0.69 -15.09
N GLN A 34 36.99 -0.50 -16.40
CA GLN A 34 35.72 -0.16 -17.07
C GLN A 34 34.64 -1.24 -16.86
N ASP A 35 35.01 -2.51 -16.95
CA ASP A 35 34.06 -3.60 -16.77
C ASP A 35 33.67 -3.82 -15.31
N MET A 36 34.59 -3.64 -14.38
CA MET A 36 34.29 -3.65 -12.94
C MET A 36 33.32 -2.52 -12.58
N GLU A 37 33.58 -1.28 -13.03
CA GLU A 37 32.68 -0.15 -12.81
C GLU A 37 31.27 -0.39 -13.41
N ARG A 38 31.20 -1.04 -14.59
CA ARG A 38 29.92 -1.41 -15.21
C ARG A 38 29.17 -2.44 -14.38
N ASN A 39 29.87 -3.45 -13.88
CA ASN A 39 29.29 -4.50 -13.05
C ASN A 39 28.76 -3.91 -11.74
N ASP A 40 29.53 -3.04 -11.07
CA ASP A 40 29.11 -2.36 -9.84
C ASP A 40 27.84 -1.53 -10.06
N ARG A 41 27.77 -0.78 -11.17
CA ARG A 41 26.56 -0.02 -11.53
C ARG A 41 25.37 -0.92 -11.84
N GLN A 42 25.58 -2.10 -12.40
CA GLN A 42 24.50 -3.07 -12.63
C GLN A 42 23.99 -3.63 -11.32
N ILE A 43 24.89 -4.04 -10.42
CA ILE A 43 24.56 -4.54 -9.09
C ILE A 43 23.79 -3.47 -8.29
N GLU A 44 24.23 -2.22 -8.33
CA GLU A 44 23.53 -1.12 -7.64
C GLU A 44 22.12 -0.91 -8.20
N ARG A 45 21.95 -0.98 -9.52
CA ARG A 45 20.62 -0.87 -10.15
C ARG A 45 19.72 -2.03 -9.79
N GLU A 46 20.25 -3.24 -9.73
CA GLU A 46 19.51 -4.43 -9.35
C GLU A 46 19.05 -4.35 -7.89
N ARG A 47 19.96 -4.00 -6.98
CA ARG A 47 19.62 -3.76 -5.57
C ARG A 47 18.53 -2.70 -5.39
N LYS A 48 18.60 -1.59 -6.13
CA LYS A 48 17.55 -0.55 -6.09
C LYS A 48 16.21 -1.08 -6.60
N ARG A 49 16.20 -1.95 -7.61
CA ARG A 49 14.97 -2.57 -8.13
C ARG A 49 14.36 -3.51 -7.10
N GLU A 50 15.18 -4.37 -6.49
CA GLU A 50 14.76 -5.29 -5.42
C GLU A 50 14.19 -4.51 -4.22
N GLU A 51 14.84 -3.42 -3.81
CA GLU A 51 14.37 -2.58 -2.71
C GLU A 51 13.00 -1.95 -3.00
N ILE A 52 12.80 -1.43 -4.23
CA ILE A 52 11.51 -0.87 -4.67
C ILE A 52 10.42 -1.96 -4.72
N GLU A 53 10.76 -3.15 -5.19
CA GLU A 53 9.82 -4.27 -5.25
C GLU A 53 9.40 -4.72 -3.85
N LEU A 54 10.36 -4.82 -2.93
CA LEU A 54 10.11 -5.14 -1.53
C LEU A 54 9.21 -4.08 -0.86
N GLN A 55 9.47 -2.79 -1.10
CA GLN A 55 8.62 -1.71 -0.60
C GLN A 55 7.19 -1.81 -1.13
N LYS A 56 7.04 -2.05 -2.45
CA LYS A 56 5.71 -2.24 -3.06
C LYS A 56 4.97 -3.44 -2.48
N GLN A 57 5.67 -4.52 -2.19
CA GLN A 57 5.07 -5.68 -1.55
C GLN A 57 4.58 -5.36 -0.14
N ARG A 58 5.42 -4.72 0.69
CA ARG A 58 5.04 -4.30 2.04
C ARG A 58 3.83 -3.36 2.03
N GLU A 59 3.79 -2.41 1.10
CA GLU A 59 2.66 -1.49 0.96
C GLU A 59 1.36 -2.22 0.57
N ARG A 60 1.44 -3.25 -0.28
CA ARG A 60 0.28 -4.08 -0.64
C ARG A 60 -0.21 -4.89 0.56
N GLU A 61 0.69 -5.54 1.29
CA GLU A 61 0.37 -6.31 2.50
C GLU A 61 -0.26 -5.41 3.57
N GLU A 62 0.25 -4.20 3.77
CA GLU A 62 -0.32 -3.25 4.71
C GLU A 62 -1.72 -2.79 4.29
N ARG A 63 -1.92 -2.44 3.02
CA ARG A 63 -3.24 -2.07 2.49
C ARG A 63 -4.25 -3.21 2.61
N GLU A 64 -3.84 -4.45 2.36
CA GLU A 64 -4.70 -5.62 2.51
C GLU A 64 -5.08 -5.83 3.97
N ARG A 65 -4.11 -5.72 4.88
CA ARG A 65 -4.36 -5.80 6.33
C ARG A 65 -5.32 -4.71 6.81
N GLN A 66 -5.16 -3.48 6.34
CA GLN A 66 -6.07 -2.37 6.67
C GLN A 66 -7.50 -2.65 6.19
N ARG A 67 -7.66 -3.18 4.97
CA ARG A 67 -9.00 -3.56 4.46
C ARG A 67 -9.65 -4.65 5.29
N GLN A 68 -8.88 -5.66 5.72
CA GLN A 68 -9.41 -6.73 6.58
C GLN A 68 -9.89 -6.17 7.93
N LEU A 69 -9.11 -5.30 8.55
CA LEU A 69 -9.49 -4.63 9.80
C LEU A 69 -10.73 -3.76 9.64
N GLU A 70 -10.84 -3.01 8.54
CA GLU A 70 -12.04 -2.19 8.27
C GLU A 70 -13.31 -3.03 8.11
N LEU A 71 -13.20 -4.18 7.42
CA LEU A 71 -14.32 -5.11 7.27
C LEU A 71 -14.73 -5.74 8.61
N GLU A 72 -13.76 -6.09 9.45
CA GLU A 72 -14.03 -6.63 10.78
C GLU A 72 -14.71 -5.60 11.69
N LEU A 73 -14.24 -4.35 11.67
CA LEU A 73 -14.87 -3.24 12.41
C LEU A 73 -16.32 -3.04 11.98
N LYS A 74 -16.58 -2.94 10.66
CA LYS A 74 -17.95 -2.80 10.13
C LYS A 74 -18.85 -3.98 10.53
N ARG A 75 -18.31 -5.20 10.54
CA ARG A 75 -19.05 -6.39 10.99
C ARG A 75 -19.43 -6.28 12.46
N LEU A 76 -18.50 -5.87 13.32
CA LEU A 76 -18.76 -5.69 14.75
C LEU A 76 -19.78 -4.56 15.00
N GLU A 77 -19.67 -3.44 14.29
CA GLU A 77 -20.65 -2.35 14.36
C GLU A 77 -22.07 -2.85 14.03
N LEU A 78 -22.23 -3.60 12.93
CA LEU A 78 -23.51 -4.18 12.56
C LEU A 78 -24.03 -5.19 13.59
N GLU A 79 -23.15 -6.03 14.17
CA GLU A 79 -23.54 -6.97 15.22
C GLU A 79 -24.01 -6.24 16.47
N THR A 80 -23.33 -5.17 16.88
CA THR A 80 -23.73 -4.37 18.04
C THR A 80 -25.05 -3.64 17.82
N GLU A 81 -25.27 -3.08 16.62
CA GLU A 81 -26.53 -2.40 16.29
C GLU A 81 -27.69 -3.39 16.22
N THR A 82 -27.47 -4.59 15.66
CA THR A 82 -28.48 -5.67 15.65
C THR A 82 -28.87 -6.06 17.06
N LYS A 83 -27.91 -6.29 17.95
CA LYS A 83 -28.17 -6.59 19.38
C LYS A 83 -28.93 -5.45 20.07
N ARG A 84 -28.60 -4.19 19.75
CA ARG A 84 -29.30 -3.02 20.29
C ARG A 84 -30.77 -2.99 19.85
N ILE A 85 -31.05 -3.26 18.57
CA ILE A 85 -32.41 -3.33 18.02
C ILE A 85 -33.20 -4.48 18.67
N GLU A 86 -32.58 -5.64 18.83
CA GLU A 86 -33.20 -6.81 19.48
C GLU A 86 -33.57 -6.53 20.95
N LEU A 87 -32.66 -5.93 21.72
CA LEU A 87 -32.91 -5.53 23.11
C LEU A 87 -34.05 -4.49 23.20
N SER A 88 -34.01 -3.46 22.35
CA SER A 88 -35.07 -2.44 22.30
C SER A 88 -36.43 -3.01 21.91
N SER A 89 -36.45 -4.03 21.05
CA SER A 89 -37.69 -4.70 20.61
C SER A 89 -38.28 -5.59 21.71
N LYS A 90 -37.43 -6.16 22.57
CA LYS A 90 -37.85 -6.97 23.73
C LYS A 90 -38.48 -6.11 24.83
N ASP A 91 -37.91 -4.93 25.10
CA ASP A 91 -38.48 -3.95 26.04
C ASP A 91 -39.86 -3.42 25.58
N HIS A 92 -40.12 -3.39 24.27
CA HIS A 92 -41.41 -3.01 23.71
C HIS A 92 -42.44 -4.15 23.67
N ALA A 93 -42.00 -5.41 23.75
CA ALA A 93 -42.86 -6.59 23.78
C ALA A 93 -43.36 -6.90 25.21
N ASP A 94 -42.55 -6.67 26.24
CA ASP A 94 -42.93 -6.88 27.64
C ASP A 94 -43.79 -5.72 28.22
N GLY A 95 -43.96 -4.62 27.47
CA GLY A 95 -44.76 -3.44 27.82
C GLY A 95 -46.16 -3.38 27.19
N ALA A 96 -46.66 -4.45 26.56
CA ALA A 96 -47.99 -4.51 25.97
C ALA A 96 -49.11 -4.67 27.04
N GLY A 97 -49.14 -3.76 28.02
CA GLY A 97 -50.38 -3.36 28.68
C GLY A 97 -51.18 -2.44 27.74
N PRO A 98 -52.52 -2.38 27.86
CA PRO A 98 -53.36 -1.76 26.84
C PRO A 98 -53.01 -0.28 26.66
N ARG A 99 -52.65 0.08 25.42
CA ARG A 99 -52.49 1.47 24.95
C ARG A 99 -53.76 2.25 25.24
N GLN A 100 -53.79 3.03 26.32
CA GLN A 100 -54.68 4.18 26.37
C GLN A 100 -54.23 5.15 25.28
N SER A 101 -55.10 5.36 24.30
CA SER A 101 -54.93 6.33 23.23
C SER A 101 -54.90 7.74 23.84
N TYR A 102 -53.70 8.29 24.02
CA TYR A 102 -53.55 9.72 24.25
C TYR A 102 -53.87 10.44 22.94
N ALA A 103 -55.11 10.89 22.84
CA ALA A 103 -55.52 11.93 21.91
C ALA A 103 -54.62 13.15 22.17
N THR A 104 -53.60 13.33 21.33
CA THR A 104 -52.79 14.55 21.34
C THR A 104 -53.71 15.68 20.87
N GLN A 105 -54.19 16.49 21.81
CA GLN A 105 -54.84 17.74 21.51
C GLN A 105 -53.87 18.57 20.66
N ARG A 106 -54.14 18.69 19.36
CA ARG A 106 -53.48 19.70 18.54
C ARG A 106 -53.90 21.07 19.09
N PRO A 107 -52.97 21.96 19.46
CA PRO A 107 -53.35 23.33 19.78
C PRO A 107 -54.02 23.93 18.54
N LYS A 108 -55.21 24.52 18.72
CA LYS A 108 -55.91 25.27 17.67
C LYS A 108 -55.03 26.45 17.28
N ILE A 109 -54.35 26.35 16.15
CA ILE A 109 -53.71 27.48 15.48
C ILE A 109 -54.87 28.39 15.03
N PRO A 110 -54.95 29.65 15.48
CA PRO A 110 -55.86 30.60 14.85
C PRO A 110 -55.40 30.78 13.40
N LEU A 111 -56.23 30.34 12.46
CA LEU A 111 -56.14 30.79 11.07
C LEU A 111 -56.90 32.11 10.95
N LEU A 112 -56.49 32.87 9.94
CA LEU A 112 -57.01 34.15 9.43
C LEU A 112 -56.34 35.41 10.02
N ASN A 113 -55.86 36.35 9.21
CA ASN A 113 -55.73 36.45 7.76
C ASN A 113 -54.76 37.62 7.46
N ASP A 114 -54.13 37.57 6.31
CA ASP A 114 -53.17 38.54 5.74
C ASP A 114 -53.83 39.90 5.36
N PRO A 115 -53.12 40.90 4.80
CA PRO A 115 -53.15 42.32 5.16
C PRO A 115 -53.99 43.18 4.21
N SER A 116 -54.19 44.46 4.57
CA SER A 116 -54.97 45.50 3.85
C SER A 116 -56.49 45.42 4.01
N GLN A 117 -57.03 46.23 4.93
CA GLN A 117 -58.04 47.29 4.70
C GLN A 117 -58.31 48.01 6.02
#